data_AF-A0A9W6RIY0-F1
#
_entry.id   AF-A0A9W6RIY0-F1
#
_cell.length_a   1.000
_cell.length_b   1.000
_cell.length_c   1.000
_cell.angle_alpha   90.00
_cell.angle_beta   90.00
_cell.angle_gamma   90.00
#
_symmetry.space_group_name_H-M   'P 1'
#
loop_
_entity.id
_entity.type
_entity.pdbx_description
1 polymer ?
#
loop_
_entity_poly.entity_id
_entity_poly.type
_entity_poly.pdbx_seq_one_letter_code
_entity_poly.pdbx_strand_id
1 'polypeptide(L)'
;MDLEDELRQAMADHVTELSAPGDLAAGAKRRHHRTVRRRAAFAVGAAGVIVAAGMIPAYNTIHPQTVGADGPEGRKQGQQTTRTLSTSPTPSTDAPSSSPGAGPKGSHPAGRPTRQSDDTRNPGLGTVKALLTYLPHGLTAKPCTTEHTGTKDTKTCRWSGSSGWIEVRLVHGKGLKSPSDLKLAPVVAKAFRVHGHQGLRADGPALPNQIMWIERQGLGVWVGVSPSLGGSMTRIAEGVNVT
;
A
#
# COMPACT_ATOMS: atom_id res chain seq x y z
N MET A 1 56.29 31.88 -11.35
CA MET A 1 55.24 31.05 -10.75
C MET A 1 54.34 30.69 -11.90
N ASP A 2 54.34 29.43 -12.31
CA ASP A 2 53.63 28.97 -13.48
C ASP A 2 52.25 28.45 -13.11
N LEU A 3 51.22 29.02 -13.75
CA LEU A 3 49.83 28.66 -13.49
C LEU A 3 49.56 27.16 -13.76
N GLU A 4 50.33 26.54 -14.67
CA GLU A 4 50.16 25.11 -14.96
C GLU A 4 50.53 24.21 -13.78
N ASP A 5 51.53 24.58 -12.98
CA ASP A 5 51.95 23.77 -11.84
C ASP A 5 51.01 23.94 -10.64
N GLU A 6 50.46 25.14 -10.42
CA GLU A 6 49.32 25.31 -9.49
C GLU A 6 48.10 24.49 -9.94
N LEU A 7 47.79 24.47 -11.24
CA LEU A 7 46.66 23.70 -11.77
C LEU A 7 46.87 22.17 -11.67
N ARG A 8 48.11 21.69 -11.89
CA ARG A 8 48.49 20.28 -11.66
C ARG A 8 48.41 19.91 -10.19
N GLN A 9 48.93 20.76 -9.30
CA GLN A 9 48.90 20.55 -7.85
C GLN A 9 47.45 20.47 -7.33
N ALA A 10 46.62 21.46 -7.68
CA ALA A 10 45.22 21.50 -7.26
C ALA A 10 44.39 20.29 -7.75
N MET A 11 44.64 19.80 -8.98
CA MET A 11 43.98 18.58 -9.47
C MET A 11 44.50 17.30 -8.82
N ALA A 12 45.79 17.25 -8.44
CA ALA A 12 46.33 16.10 -7.71
C ALA A 12 45.69 15.96 -6.32
N ASP A 13 45.62 17.07 -5.57
CA ASP A 13 45.07 17.07 -4.20
C ASP A 13 43.58 16.65 -4.19
N HIS A 14 42.76 17.21 -5.09
CA HIS A 14 41.31 16.95 -5.12
C HIS A 14 40.94 15.51 -5.55
N VAL A 15 41.81 14.81 -6.28
CA VAL A 15 41.64 13.37 -6.61
C VAL A 15 41.85 12.46 -5.38
N THR A 16 42.68 12.88 -4.41
CA THR A 16 42.87 12.12 -3.16
C THR A 16 41.65 12.19 -2.24
N GLU A 17 40.97 13.34 -2.20
CA GLU A 17 39.83 13.60 -1.31
C GLU A 17 38.56 12.82 -1.72
N LEU A 18 38.39 12.54 -3.02
CA LEU A 18 37.26 11.77 -3.56
C LEU A 18 37.47 10.24 -3.56
N SER A 19 38.64 9.75 -3.12
CA SER A 19 38.96 8.32 -3.11
C SER A 19 38.26 7.60 -1.94
N ALA A 20 37.09 7.02 -2.21
CA ALA A 20 36.28 6.30 -1.22
C ALA A 20 37.10 5.18 -0.51
N PRO A 21 37.04 5.07 0.83
CA PRO A 21 37.92 4.20 1.60
C PRO A 21 37.65 2.72 1.30
N GLY A 22 38.66 2.03 0.75
CA GLY A 22 38.57 0.64 0.27
C GLY A 22 38.18 -0.40 1.33
N ASP A 23 38.27 -0.06 2.62
CA ASP A 23 37.83 -0.91 3.72
C ASP A 23 36.30 -1.14 3.73
N LEU A 24 35.51 -0.30 3.06
CA LEU A 24 34.08 -0.55 2.83
C LEU A 24 33.84 -1.84 2.04
N ALA A 25 34.65 -2.12 1.01
CA ALA A 25 34.55 -3.34 0.22
C ALA A 25 35.00 -4.58 1.02
N ALA A 26 36.06 -4.45 1.82
CA ALA A 26 36.54 -5.50 2.72
C ALA A 26 35.51 -5.84 3.81
N GLY A 27 34.91 -4.81 4.43
CA GLY A 27 33.85 -4.93 5.42
C GLY A 27 32.59 -5.60 4.86
N ALA A 28 32.15 -5.22 3.65
CA ALA A 28 31.03 -5.87 2.96
C ALA A 28 31.30 -7.36 2.70
N LYS A 29 32.48 -7.70 2.16
CA LYS A 29 32.89 -9.10 1.89
C LYS A 29 32.95 -9.95 3.16
N ARG A 30 33.45 -9.40 4.28
CA ARG A 30 33.46 -10.07 5.60
C ARG A 30 32.05 -10.30 6.16
N ARG A 31 31.12 -9.35 6.01
CA ARG A 31 29.72 -9.53 6.43
C ARG A 31 29.02 -10.60 5.59
N HIS A 32 29.22 -10.63 4.27
CA HIS A 32 28.61 -11.62 3.38
C HIS A 32 29.00 -13.07 3.74
N HIS A 33 30.30 -13.36 3.93
CA HIS A 33 30.77 -14.71 4.28
C HIS A 33 30.19 -15.26 5.61
N ARG A 34 29.95 -14.41 6.62
CA ARG A 34 29.31 -14.82 7.88
C ARG A 34 27.86 -15.28 7.66
N THR A 35 27.11 -14.59 6.80
CA THR A 35 25.73 -14.95 6.47
C THR A 35 25.64 -16.24 5.67
N VAL A 36 26.56 -16.47 4.72
CA VAL A 36 26.59 -17.69 3.90
C VAL A 36 26.93 -18.92 4.74
N ARG A 37 27.97 -18.86 5.60
CA ARG A 37 28.33 -20.01 6.47
C ARG A 37 27.19 -20.43 7.42
N ARG A 38 26.38 -19.48 7.91
CA ARG A 38 25.19 -19.78 8.72
C ARG A 38 24.06 -20.50 7.96
N ARG A 39 24.00 -20.41 6.62
CA ARG A 39 23.03 -21.16 5.81
C ARG A 39 23.50 -22.57 5.48
N ALA A 40 24.81 -22.76 5.25
CA ALA A 40 25.39 -24.08 5.02
C ALA A 40 25.22 -25.04 6.21
N ALA A 41 25.26 -24.52 7.45
CA ALA A 41 25.15 -25.30 8.68
C ALA A 41 23.78 -25.98 8.92
N PHE A 42 22.74 -25.64 8.14
CA PHE A 42 21.40 -26.25 8.24
C PHE A 42 21.04 -27.11 7.01
N ALA A 43 21.99 -27.38 6.11
CA ALA A 43 21.76 -28.04 4.82
C ALA A 43 22.23 -29.51 4.77
N VAL A 44 22.24 -30.21 5.91
CA VAL A 44 22.57 -31.65 5.99
C VAL A 44 21.45 -32.35 6.78
N GLY A 45 20.48 -32.95 6.07
CA GLY A 45 19.36 -33.63 6.76
C GLY A 45 18.07 -33.88 5.97
N ALA A 46 18.10 -34.10 4.66
CA ALA A 46 16.96 -34.66 3.91
C ALA A 46 17.40 -35.27 2.57
N ALA A 47 17.41 -36.60 2.48
CA ALA A 47 17.46 -37.32 1.21
C ALA A 47 16.15 -38.11 1.07
N GLY A 48 15.44 -37.97 -0.06
CA GLY A 48 14.17 -38.68 -0.25
C GLY A 48 13.38 -38.31 -1.51
N VAL A 49 13.40 -39.23 -2.49
CA VAL A 49 12.42 -39.43 -3.57
C VAL A 49 12.36 -38.39 -4.71
N ILE A 50 12.27 -38.92 -5.94
CA ILE A 50 12.11 -38.22 -7.22
C ILE A 50 10.90 -38.85 -7.95
N VAL A 51 9.99 -38.04 -8.52
CA VAL A 51 9.17 -38.39 -9.70
C VAL A 51 8.97 -37.12 -10.56
N ALA A 52 8.78 -37.30 -11.87
CA ALA A 52 9.02 -36.31 -12.92
C ALA A 52 7.86 -35.35 -13.29
N ALA A 53 8.27 -34.23 -13.91
CA ALA A 53 7.67 -33.51 -15.06
C ALA A 53 6.24 -32.93 -14.99
N GLY A 54 6.10 -31.66 -15.42
CA GLY A 54 4.79 -31.04 -15.69
C GLY A 54 4.82 -29.57 -16.13
N MET A 55 4.93 -29.34 -17.44
CA MET A 55 4.63 -28.09 -18.18
C MET A 55 5.47 -26.81 -17.92
N ILE A 56 5.77 -26.12 -19.02
CA ILE A 56 6.47 -24.82 -19.08
C ILE A 56 5.46 -23.71 -19.37
N PRO A 57 5.50 -22.58 -18.64
CA PRO A 57 5.01 -21.29 -19.13
C PRO A 57 6.21 -20.36 -19.41
N ALA A 58 6.64 -20.29 -20.66
CA ALA A 58 7.69 -19.37 -21.09
C ALA A 58 7.07 -18.02 -21.46
N TYR A 59 7.36 -16.96 -20.71
CA TYR A 59 7.07 -15.58 -21.13
C TYR A 59 8.06 -14.55 -20.57
N ASN A 60 8.33 -13.55 -21.40
CA ASN A 60 8.98 -12.27 -21.08
C ASN A 60 10.44 -12.33 -20.61
N THR A 61 11.33 -12.44 -21.60
CA THR A 61 12.66 -11.81 -21.58
C THR A 61 12.53 -10.34 -21.16
N ILE A 62 13.17 -9.96 -20.07
CA ILE A 62 13.35 -8.54 -19.70
C ILE A 62 14.51 -8.01 -20.54
N HIS A 63 14.25 -7.02 -21.40
CA HIS A 63 15.31 -6.23 -22.02
C HIS A 63 15.76 -5.12 -21.07
N PRO A 64 16.98 -5.16 -20.50
CA PRO A 64 17.55 -3.97 -19.86
C PRO A 64 17.89 -2.94 -20.93
N GLN A 65 17.20 -1.80 -20.93
CA GLN A 65 17.65 -0.65 -21.70
C GLN A 65 18.93 -0.10 -21.07
N THR A 66 20.06 -0.20 -21.78
CA THR A 66 21.32 0.43 -21.40
C THR A 66 21.24 1.93 -21.67
N VAL A 67 21.37 2.74 -20.62
CA VAL A 67 21.39 4.20 -20.70
C VAL A 67 22.83 4.69 -20.87
N GLY A 68 23.06 5.58 -21.85
CA GLY A 68 24.21 6.50 -21.87
C GLY A 68 25.51 5.96 -22.47
N ALA A 69 25.76 6.32 -23.73
CA ALA A 69 27.09 6.55 -24.28
C ALA A 69 26.96 7.55 -25.45
N ASP A 70 27.69 8.66 -25.40
CA ASP A 70 27.55 9.78 -26.36
C ASP A 70 28.30 9.55 -27.68
N GLY A 71 27.78 10.10 -28.78
CA GLY A 71 28.41 10.07 -30.10
C GLY A 71 27.62 10.91 -31.14
N PRO A 72 28.26 11.80 -31.92
CA PRO A 72 27.55 12.85 -32.67
C PRO A 72 27.24 12.53 -34.15
N GLU A 73 26.66 13.54 -34.82
CA GLU A 73 26.31 13.66 -36.25
C GLU A 73 24.98 13.00 -36.70
N GLY A 74 24.39 13.52 -37.80
CA GLY A 74 23.08 13.09 -38.33
C GLY A 74 22.02 14.19 -38.51
N ARG A 75 22.36 15.30 -39.18
CA ARG A 75 21.45 16.45 -39.44
C ARG A 75 20.39 16.14 -40.51
N LYS A 76 19.19 16.77 -40.38
CA LYS A 76 18.06 16.93 -41.34
C LYS A 76 16.86 15.97 -41.15
N GLN A 77 15.60 16.30 -41.53
CA GLN A 77 14.89 17.57 -41.78
C GLN A 77 13.41 17.25 -42.13
N GLY A 78 12.41 17.87 -41.48
CA GLY A 78 10.99 17.66 -41.87
C GLY A 78 9.94 18.33 -40.96
N GLN A 79 9.32 19.40 -41.49
CA GLN A 79 7.98 20.00 -41.25
C GLN A 79 7.17 19.65 -39.96
N GLN A 80 6.66 20.63 -39.19
CA GLN A 80 5.49 21.50 -39.48
C GLN A 80 4.18 20.71 -39.73
N THR A 81 3.05 20.88 -39.03
CA THR A 81 2.56 21.88 -38.01
C THR A 81 1.79 21.12 -36.87
N THR A 82 0.87 21.60 -36.00
CA THR A 82 -0.04 22.76 -35.97
C THR A 82 -0.46 23.22 -34.55
N ARG A 83 -0.57 24.55 -34.44
CA ARG A 83 -1.19 25.46 -33.45
C ARG A 83 -2.36 24.94 -32.57
N THR A 84 -2.15 24.99 -31.25
CA THR A 84 -2.97 25.61 -30.18
C THR A 84 -4.51 25.61 -30.27
N LEU A 85 -5.18 25.06 -29.24
CA LEU A 85 -6.11 25.82 -28.36
C LEU A 85 -6.58 25.04 -27.12
N SER A 86 -6.72 25.74 -25.99
CA SER A 86 -7.33 25.27 -24.74
C SER A 86 -8.68 25.98 -24.54
N THR A 87 -9.71 25.26 -24.08
CA THR A 87 -10.92 25.89 -23.51
C THR A 87 -11.48 25.03 -22.38
N SER A 88 -11.92 25.67 -21.28
CA SER A 88 -12.58 25.01 -20.15
C SER A 88 -14.11 25.12 -20.26
N PRO A 89 -14.88 24.13 -19.79
CA PRO A 89 -16.30 24.31 -19.54
C PRO A 89 -16.54 24.91 -18.13
N THR A 90 -17.05 26.13 -18.06
CA THR A 90 -17.66 26.69 -16.84
C THR A 90 -19.12 26.21 -16.68
N PRO A 91 -19.67 26.17 -15.45
CA PRO A 91 -21.03 25.69 -15.21
C PRO A 91 -22.09 26.75 -15.52
N SER A 92 -23.23 26.32 -16.06
CA SER A 92 -24.45 27.15 -16.13
C SER A 92 -25.27 26.96 -14.85
N THR A 93 -25.54 28.08 -14.18
CA THR A 93 -26.58 28.17 -13.14
C THR A 93 -27.92 28.40 -13.84
N ASP A 94 -28.99 27.73 -13.43
CA ASP A 94 -30.35 28.26 -13.62
C ASP A 94 -31.37 27.64 -12.65
N ALA A 95 -32.12 28.52 -11.97
CA ALA A 95 -33.30 28.19 -11.16
C ALA A 95 -34.05 29.50 -10.84
N PRO A 96 -35.38 29.57 -11.04
CA PRO A 96 -36.21 30.24 -10.03
C PRO A 96 -37.65 29.69 -9.84
N SER A 97 -38.23 30.11 -8.71
CA SER A 97 -39.68 30.37 -8.47
C SER A 97 -40.73 29.25 -8.43
N SER A 98 -40.92 28.72 -7.22
CA SER A 98 -42.18 28.78 -6.44
C SER A 98 -43.57 28.81 -7.10
N SER A 99 -44.48 27.92 -6.64
CA SER A 99 -45.69 28.32 -5.86
C SER A 99 -46.39 27.12 -5.19
N PRO A 100 -47.10 27.29 -4.05
CA PRO A 100 -47.81 26.21 -3.36
C PRO A 100 -49.28 26.06 -3.81
N GLY A 101 -49.82 24.83 -3.75
CA GLY A 101 -51.23 24.53 -3.99
C GLY A 101 -51.85 23.70 -2.86
N ALA A 102 -53.05 24.07 -2.41
CA ALA A 102 -53.78 23.36 -1.36
C ALA A 102 -54.51 22.11 -1.91
N GLY A 103 -54.62 21.05 -1.11
CA GLY A 103 -55.40 19.85 -1.47
C GLY A 103 -56.84 19.88 -0.95
N PRO A 104 -57.66 18.91 -1.39
CA PRO A 104 -58.78 18.43 -0.58
C PRO A 104 -58.72 16.91 -0.30
N LYS A 105 -59.62 16.44 0.57
CA LYS A 105 -59.72 15.06 1.09
C LYS A 105 -60.26 14.08 0.03
N GLY A 106 -59.86 12.80 0.09
CA GLY A 106 -60.49 11.73 -0.72
C GLY A 106 -60.02 10.30 -0.43
N SER A 107 -60.82 9.57 0.37
CA SER A 107 -61.09 8.11 0.38
C SER A 107 -60.01 7.06 0.00
N HIS A 108 -59.79 6.09 0.91
CA HIS A 108 -59.28 4.75 0.56
C HIS A 108 -60.28 3.98 -0.34
N PRO A 109 -59.80 3.01 -1.14
CA PRO A 109 -59.88 1.61 -0.68
C PRO A 109 -58.53 0.87 -0.72
N ALA A 110 -58.52 -0.39 -0.27
CA ALA A 110 -57.30 -1.17 -0.02
C ALA A 110 -56.57 -1.62 -1.30
N GLY A 111 -55.45 -0.98 -1.61
CA GLY A 111 -54.46 -1.44 -2.58
C GLY A 111 -53.43 -2.40 -1.96
N ARG A 112 -53.33 -3.60 -2.53
CA ARG A 112 -52.26 -4.61 -2.32
C ARG A 112 -50.87 -3.96 -2.16
N PRO A 113 -50.04 -4.34 -1.17
CA PRO A 113 -48.72 -3.74 -0.97
C PRO A 113 -47.73 -4.17 -2.07
N THR A 114 -47.73 -3.43 -3.18
CA THR A 114 -46.65 -3.45 -4.17
C THR A 114 -45.38 -2.97 -3.48
N ARG A 115 -44.41 -3.87 -3.30
CA ARG A 115 -43.19 -3.64 -2.50
C ARG A 115 -42.17 -2.79 -3.28
N GLN A 116 -42.51 -1.53 -3.54
CA GLN A 116 -41.66 -0.58 -4.25
C GLN A 116 -40.85 0.28 -3.26
N SER A 117 -39.68 -0.26 -2.91
CA SER A 117 -38.51 0.45 -2.37
C SER A 117 -37.34 -0.44 -2.79
N ASP A 118 -36.46 -0.05 -3.72
CA ASP A 118 -35.96 1.31 -3.97
C ASP A 118 -35.48 2.00 -2.68
N ASP A 119 -34.69 1.24 -1.94
CA ASP A 119 -33.55 1.79 -1.23
C ASP A 119 -32.30 0.99 -1.61
N THR A 120 -31.72 1.28 -2.78
CA THR A 120 -30.35 0.85 -3.14
C THR A 120 -29.31 1.67 -2.34
N ARG A 121 -29.53 1.74 -1.02
CA ARG A 121 -28.66 2.36 -0.03
C ARG A 121 -27.34 1.63 -0.06
N ASN A 122 -26.28 2.29 -0.51
CA ASN A 122 -24.93 1.73 -0.55
C ASN A 122 -24.51 1.20 0.84
N PRO A 123 -24.58 -0.13 1.14
CA PRO A 123 -24.48 -0.60 2.52
C PRO A 123 -23.06 -0.49 3.09
N GLY A 124 -22.08 -0.37 2.18
CA GLY A 124 -20.68 -0.22 2.52
C GLY A 124 -20.41 1.01 3.38
N LEU A 125 -20.73 2.22 2.92
CA LEU A 125 -20.20 3.47 3.48
C LEU A 125 -20.57 3.72 4.97
N GLY A 126 -21.81 3.44 5.37
CA GLY A 126 -22.22 3.50 6.78
C GLY A 126 -21.43 2.50 7.64
N THR A 127 -21.34 1.26 7.17
CA THR A 127 -20.60 0.17 7.82
C THR A 127 -19.09 0.42 7.87
N VAL A 128 -18.51 1.09 6.85
CA VAL A 128 -17.08 1.49 6.87
C VAL A 128 -16.83 2.47 8.00
N LYS A 129 -17.70 3.49 8.18
CA LYS A 129 -17.51 4.48 9.23
C LYS A 129 -17.66 3.90 10.65
N ALA A 130 -18.43 2.82 10.81
CA ALA A 130 -18.56 2.12 12.10
C ALA A 130 -17.32 1.30 12.50
N LEU A 131 -16.45 0.93 11.56
CA LEU A 131 -15.25 0.11 11.81
C LEU A 131 -14.12 0.85 12.53
N LEU A 132 -14.12 2.20 12.54
CA LEU A 132 -13.15 3.01 13.27
C LEU A 132 -13.87 4.04 14.16
N THR A 133 -13.77 3.86 15.48
CA THR A 133 -14.25 4.84 16.47
C THR A 133 -13.36 6.08 16.53
N TYR A 134 -12.07 5.93 16.23
CA TYR A 134 -11.13 7.03 16.03
C TYR A 134 -10.65 7.10 14.58
N LEU A 135 -10.97 8.21 13.91
CA LEU A 135 -10.50 8.55 12.57
C LEU A 135 -9.81 9.92 12.60
N PRO A 136 -8.50 10.02 12.30
CA PRO A 136 -7.81 11.29 12.14
C PRO A 136 -8.48 12.24 11.13
N HIS A 137 -8.46 13.54 11.42
CA HIS A 137 -9.03 14.56 10.55
C HIS A 137 -8.38 14.58 9.15
N GLY A 138 -9.16 14.99 8.16
CA GLY A 138 -8.74 15.06 6.75
C GLY A 138 -8.76 13.71 6.01
N LEU A 139 -9.21 12.63 6.63
CA LEU A 139 -9.34 11.31 5.99
C LEU A 139 -10.80 11.01 5.60
N THR A 140 -11.03 10.63 4.35
CA THR A 140 -12.34 10.21 3.85
C THR A 140 -12.37 8.71 3.61
N ALA A 141 -13.45 8.05 4.04
CA ALA A 141 -13.68 6.62 3.83
C ALA A 141 -13.97 6.28 2.36
N LYS A 142 -13.40 5.17 1.87
CA LYS A 142 -13.75 4.54 0.59
C LYS A 142 -14.60 3.28 0.85
N PRO A 143 -15.41 2.83 -0.12
CA PRO A 143 -16.08 1.52 -0.03
C PRO A 143 -15.05 0.41 0.24
N CYS A 144 -15.36 -0.54 1.13
CA CYS A 144 -14.48 -1.69 1.36
C CYS A 144 -14.57 -2.67 0.19
N THR A 145 -13.43 -3.22 -0.25
CA THR A 145 -13.40 -4.41 -1.12
C THR A 145 -13.47 -5.68 -0.27
N THR A 146 -13.85 -6.80 -0.87
CA THR A 146 -13.71 -8.13 -0.27
C THR A 146 -13.05 -9.06 -1.28
N GLU A 147 -11.95 -9.68 -0.90
CA GLU A 147 -11.13 -10.55 -1.74
C GLU A 147 -11.11 -11.96 -1.14
N HIS A 148 -11.51 -12.95 -1.94
CA HIS A 148 -11.43 -14.36 -1.56
C HIS A 148 -10.09 -14.94 -2.01
N THR A 149 -9.40 -15.69 -1.14
CA THR A 149 -8.10 -16.31 -1.47
C THR A 149 -7.96 -17.66 -0.77
N GLY A 150 -8.24 -18.74 -1.53
CA GLY A 150 -8.12 -20.12 -1.07
C GLY A 150 -9.18 -20.50 -0.04
N THR A 151 -8.87 -20.29 1.24
CA THR A 151 -9.77 -20.58 2.38
C THR A 151 -9.96 -19.38 3.31
N LYS A 152 -9.65 -18.17 2.80
CA LYS A 152 -9.72 -16.90 3.52
C LYS A 152 -10.54 -15.87 2.75
N ASP A 153 -11.30 -15.07 3.49
CA ASP A 153 -11.97 -13.87 3.00
C ASP A 153 -11.32 -12.64 3.64
N THR A 154 -10.79 -11.73 2.83
CA THR A 154 -10.17 -10.49 3.29
C THR A 154 -11.02 -9.30 2.91
N LYS A 155 -11.69 -8.68 3.89
CA LYS A 155 -12.41 -7.42 3.69
C LYS A 155 -11.47 -6.24 3.95
N THR A 156 -11.14 -5.48 2.93
CA THR A 156 -10.20 -4.35 2.98
C THR A 156 -10.96 -3.03 2.97
N CYS A 157 -10.93 -2.31 4.08
CA CYS A 157 -11.53 -0.98 4.24
C CYS A 157 -10.42 0.07 4.27
N ARG A 158 -10.59 1.18 3.54
CA ARG A 158 -9.53 2.20 3.40
C ARG A 158 -10.07 3.62 3.56
N TRP A 159 -9.28 4.45 4.23
CA TRP A 159 -9.49 5.89 4.38
C TRP A 159 -8.27 6.63 3.83
N SER A 160 -8.48 7.77 3.18
CA SER A 160 -7.38 8.56 2.60
C SER A 160 -7.73 10.03 2.46
N GLY A 161 -6.72 10.89 2.54
CA GLY A 161 -6.83 12.33 2.26
C GLY A 161 -5.51 13.05 2.56
N SER A 162 -5.56 14.34 2.88
CA SER A 162 -4.37 15.19 3.01
C SER A 162 -3.42 14.78 4.14
N SER A 163 -3.94 14.18 5.22
CA SER A 163 -3.15 13.66 6.35
C SER A 163 -2.52 12.28 6.09
N GLY A 164 -2.83 11.64 4.95
CA GLY A 164 -2.27 10.36 4.53
C GLY A 164 -3.32 9.28 4.28
N TRP A 165 -3.11 8.07 4.80
CA TRP A 165 -4.06 6.97 4.65
C TRP A 165 -4.04 5.96 5.81
N ILE A 166 -5.17 5.31 6.00
CA ILE A 166 -5.37 4.16 6.90
C ILE A 166 -6.00 3.05 6.08
N GLU A 167 -5.55 1.81 6.27
CA GLU A 167 -6.12 0.61 5.66
C GLU A 167 -6.30 -0.46 6.74
N VAL A 168 -7.52 -0.97 6.88
CA VAL A 168 -7.89 -2.04 7.82
C VAL A 168 -8.33 -3.25 7.01
N ARG A 169 -7.69 -4.40 7.24
CA ARG A 169 -8.00 -5.68 6.61
C ARG A 169 -8.55 -6.63 7.67
N LEU A 170 -9.79 -7.06 7.47
CA LEU A 170 -10.46 -8.07 8.29
C LEU A 170 -10.33 -9.42 7.58
N VAL A 171 -9.43 -10.27 8.08
CA VAL A 171 -9.11 -11.57 7.48
C VAL A 171 -9.87 -12.65 8.24
N HIS A 172 -10.91 -13.18 7.61
CA HIS A 172 -11.63 -14.36 8.07
C HIS A 172 -10.94 -15.60 7.47
N GLY A 173 -10.83 -16.68 8.24
CA GLY A 173 -10.26 -17.93 7.73
C GLY A 173 -10.14 -19.02 8.77
N LYS A 174 -10.35 -20.27 8.36
CA LYS A 174 -10.20 -21.43 9.26
C LYS A 174 -8.72 -21.57 9.68
N GLY A 175 -8.50 -21.76 10.98
CA GLY A 175 -7.17 -22.04 11.53
C GLY A 175 -6.32 -20.82 11.91
N LEU A 176 -6.83 -19.58 11.78
CA LEU A 176 -6.14 -18.40 12.35
C LEU A 176 -6.09 -18.51 13.89
N LYS A 177 -4.89 -18.65 14.44
CA LYS A 177 -4.59 -18.79 15.88
C LYS A 177 -3.54 -17.78 16.38
N SER A 178 -2.64 -17.36 15.50
CA SER A 178 -1.57 -16.41 15.77
C SER A 178 -1.57 -15.26 14.74
N PRO A 179 -1.05 -14.06 15.09
CA PRO A 179 -0.97 -12.96 14.12
C PRO A 179 -0.12 -13.30 12.89
N SER A 180 0.85 -14.21 13.03
CA SER A 180 1.68 -14.73 11.93
C SER A 180 0.86 -15.48 10.87
N ASP A 181 -0.25 -16.13 11.25
CA ASP A 181 -1.10 -16.92 10.34
C ASP A 181 -1.78 -16.06 9.28
N LEU A 182 -1.86 -14.74 9.52
CA LEU A 182 -2.32 -13.76 8.53
C LEU A 182 -1.43 -13.71 7.29
N LYS A 183 -0.12 -13.99 7.44
CA LYS A 183 0.92 -13.84 6.39
C LYS A 183 1.08 -12.39 5.86
N LEU A 184 0.70 -11.39 6.67
CA LEU A 184 0.81 -9.96 6.38
C LEU A 184 1.95 -9.26 7.17
N ALA A 185 2.69 -10.00 8.00
CA ALA A 185 3.78 -9.48 8.80
C ALA A 185 5.10 -9.43 8.02
N PRO A 186 5.83 -8.29 8.00
CA PRO A 186 7.22 -8.28 7.59
C PRO A 186 8.08 -9.01 8.64
N VAL A 187 9.22 -9.54 8.21
CA VAL A 187 10.14 -10.37 9.04
C VAL A 187 10.66 -9.64 10.30
N VAL A 188 10.59 -8.31 10.33
CA VAL A 188 11.09 -7.45 11.43
C VAL A 188 10.02 -7.07 12.46
N ALA A 189 8.83 -7.68 12.43
CA ALA A 189 7.75 -7.34 13.36
C ALA A 189 8.08 -7.75 14.82
N LYS A 190 7.74 -6.87 15.76
CA LYS A 190 7.92 -7.01 17.21
C LYS A 190 6.60 -7.40 17.87
N ALA A 191 6.64 -8.05 19.03
CA ALA A 191 5.44 -8.32 19.83
C ALA A 191 4.76 -7.02 20.30
N PHE A 192 3.43 -6.99 20.30
CA PHE A 192 2.61 -5.87 20.72
C PHE A 192 1.27 -6.36 21.30
N ARG A 193 0.43 -5.47 21.87
CA ARG A 193 -0.94 -5.81 22.31
C ARG A 193 -1.95 -4.75 21.89
N VAL A 194 -3.15 -5.20 21.53
CA VAL A 194 -4.32 -4.35 21.22
C VAL A 194 -5.52 -4.93 21.97
N HIS A 195 -6.26 -4.15 22.75
CA HIS A 195 -7.36 -4.62 23.61
C HIS A 195 -7.02 -5.83 24.52
N GLY A 196 -5.74 -6.04 24.84
CA GLY A 196 -5.24 -7.21 25.57
C GLY A 196 -4.86 -8.42 24.70
N HIS A 197 -5.32 -8.46 23.45
CA HIS A 197 -4.95 -9.50 22.47
C HIS A 197 -3.47 -9.39 22.11
N GLN A 198 -2.81 -10.55 21.96
CA GLN A 198 -1.41 -10.61 21.52
C GLN A 198 -1.34 -10.33 20.02
N GLY A 199 -0.45 -9.41 19.64
CA GLY A 199 -0.29 -8.92 18.28
C GLY A 199 1.17 -8.75 17.85
N LEU A 200 1.35 -8.36 16.60
CA LEU A 200 2.63 -7.99 16.00
C LEU A 200 2.56 -6.56 15.47
N ARG A 201 3.55 -5.74 15.81
CA ARG A 201 3.75 -4.38 15.30
C ARG A 201 5.00 -4.33 14.42
N ALA A 202 4.92 -3.66 13.28
CA ALA A 202 6.08 -3.32 12.46
C ALA A 202 6.11 -1.82 12.16
N ASP A 203 7.31 -1.27 12.26
CA ASP A 203 7.68 0.14 12.11
C ASP A 203 8.99 0.21 11.32
N GLY A 204 9.09 1.13 10.35
CA GLY A 204 10.30 1.28 9.55
C GLY A 204 10.15 2.32 8.42
N PRO A 205 11.26 2.90 7.93
CA PRO A 205 11.23 4.03 6.99
C PRO A 205 10.72 3.67 5.58
N ALA A 206 10.79 2.39 5.19
CA ALA A 206 10.37 1.90 3.88
C ALA A 206 9.09 1.04 3.93
N LEU A 207 8.37 1.02 5.06
CA LEU A 207 7.16 0.24 5.28
C LEU A 207 6.05 1.12 5.87
N PRO A 208 4.76 0.79 5.65
CA PRO A 208 3.69 1.40 6.45
C PRO A 208 3.87 1.02 7.92
N ASN A 209 3.46 1.92 8.82
CA ASN A 209 3.34 1.54 10.23
C ASN A 209 2.15 0.59 10.34
N GLN A 210 2.37 -0.64 10.81
CA GLN A 210 1.33 -1.66 10.83
C GLN A 210 1.28 -2.46 12.13
N ILE A 211 0.06 -2.83 12.54
CA ILE A 211 -0.23 -3.64 13.72
C ILE A 211 -1.24 -4.71 13.28
N MET A 212 -1.06 -5.95 13.74
CA MET A 212 -2.02 -7.03 13.48
C MET A 212 -2.17 -7.96 14.69
N TRP A 213 -3.37 -8.49 14.89
CA TRP A 213 -3.71 -9.38 15.99
C TRP A 213 -4.79 -10.40 15.57
N ILE A 214 -5.03 -11.39 16.42
CA ILE A 214 -6.20 -12.27 16.30
C ILE A 214 -7.26 -11.77 17.29
N GLU A 215 -8.38 -11.31 16.74
CA GLU A 215 -9.52 -10.80 17.50
C GLU A 215 -10.26 -11.97 18.16
N ARG A 216 -10.64 -12.95 17.36
CA ARG A 216 -11.32 -14.17 17.80
C ARG A 216 -10.94 -15.33 16.90
N GLN A 217 -11.24 -16.56 17.32
CA GLN A 217 -10.91 -17.75 16.55
C GLN A 217 -11.45 -17.63 15.11
N GLY A 218 -10.54 -17.62 14.13
CA GLY A 218 -10.89 -17.48 12.71
C GLY A 218 -11.11 -16.05 12.18
N LEU A 219 -10.93 -15.01 13.01
CA LEU A 219 -10.88 -13.60 12.57
C LEU A 219 -9.61 -12.93 13.10
N GLY A 220 -8.75 -12.48 12.19
CA GLY A 220 -7.64 -11.60 12.51
C GLY A 220 -7.76 -10.24 11.83
N VAL A 221 -7.21 -9.23 12.49
CA VAL A 221 -7.21 -7.83 12.04
C VAL A 221 -5.79 -7.45 11.67
N TRP A 222 -5.63 -6.77 10.54
CA TRP A 222 -4.42 -6.03 10.19
C TRP A 222 -4.79 -4.57 9.97
N VAL A 223 -4.01 -3.67 10.53
CA VAL A 223 -4.11 -2.22 10.34
C VAL A 223 -2.77 -1.74 9.80
N GLY A 224 -2.78 -0.97 8.72
CA GLY A 224 -1.63 -0.25 8.19
C GLY A 224 -1.95 1.23 8.00
N VAL A 225 -0.99 2.10 8.29
CA VAL A 225 -1.12 3.55 8.11
C VAL A 225 0.12 4.16 7.45
N SER A 226 -0.08 5.30 6.80
CA SER A 226 1.03 6.10 6.24
C SER A 226 2.03 6.53 7.32
N PRO A 227 3.32 6.76 6.97
CA PRO A 227 4.32 7.25 7.93
C PRO A 227 3.88 8.50 8.71
N SER A 228 3.15 9.42 8.06
CA SER A 228 2.55 10.63 8.66
C SER A 228 1.63 10.36 9.85
N LEU A 229 1.02 9.17 9.93
CA LEU A 229 0.08 8.79 10.98
C LEU A 229 0.70 7.83 12.02
N GLY A 230 2.01 7.56 11.95
CA GLY A 230 2.70 6.61 12.82
C GLY A 230 2.57 6.90 14.32
N GLY A 231 2.54 8.18 14.70
CA GLY A 231 2.30 8.62 16.10
C GLY A 231 0.89 8.29 16.61
N SER A 232 -0.11 8.27 15.72
CA SER A 232 -1.50 7.92 16.05
C SER A 232 -1.79 6.43 15.95
N MET A 233 -0.83 5.61 15.48
CA MET A 233 -1.06 4.22 15.08
C MET A 233 -1.70 3.34 16.18
N THR A 234 -1.26 3.50 17.42
CA THR A 234 -1.84 2.74 18.56
C THR A 234 -3.31 3.10 18.78
N ARG A 235 -3.65 4.40 18.83
CA ARG A 235 -5.04 4.87 18.97
C ARG A 235 -5.93 4.49 17.76
N ILE A 236 -5.35 4.38 16.56
CA ILE A 236 -6.08 3.89 15.37
C ILE A 236 -6.39 2.39 15.51
N ALA A 237 -5.43 1.58 15.96
CA ALA A 237 -5.63 0.15 16.19
C ALA A 237 -6.63 -0.11 17.34
N GLU A 238 -6.52 0.62 18.44
CA GLU A 238 -7.49 0.64 19.56
C GLU A 238 -8.85 1.27 19.17
N GLY A 239 -8.94 1.88 17.99
CA GLY A 239 -10.16 2.41 17.43
C GLY A 239 -10.94 1.39 16.57
N VAL A 240 -10.36 0.22 16.28
CA VAL A 240 -10.99 -0.78 15.40
C VAL A 240 -12.11 -1.51 16.13
N ASN A 241 -13.35 -1.33 15.68
CA ASN A 241 -14.51 -2.01 16.23
C ASN A 241 -15.00 -3.12 15.30
N VAL A 242 -14.92 -4.38 15.78
CA VAL A 242 -15.16 -5.59 15.00
C VAL A 242 -16.13 -6.55 15.71
N THR A 243 -17.19 -6.00 16.32
CA THR A 243 -18.37 -6.78 16.76
C THR A 243 -19.01 -7.50 15.58
#